data_AF-V2UEM7-F1
#
_entry.id   AF-V2UEM7-F1
#
_cell.length_a   1.000
_cell.length_b   1.000
_cell.length_c   1.000
_cell.angle_alpha   90.00
_cell.angle_beta   90.00
_cell.angle_gamma   90.00
#
_symmetry.space_group_name_H-M   'P 1'
#
loop_
_entity.id
_entity.type
_entity.pdbx_description
1 polymer ?
#
loop_
_entity_poly.entity_id
_entity_poly.type
_entity_poly.pdbx_seq_one_letter_code
_entity_poly.pdbx_strand_id
1 'polypeptide(L)' 'MNTEAIIMMIISTVLLWGGLILAMIHLSKHPDEPED' A
#
# COMPACT_ATOMS: atom_id res chain seq x y z
N MET A 1 1.53 0.14 26.43
CA MET A 1 1.72 -0.53 25.12
C MET A 1 3.16 -0.29 24.69
N ASN A 2 3.88 -1.32 24.27
CA ASN A 2 5.30 -1.18 23.94
C ASN A 2 5.47 -0.49 22.57
N THR A 3 6.30 0.55 22.48
CA THR A 3 6.59 1.26 21.23
C THR A 3 7.07 0.30 20.15
N GLU A 4 7.88 -0.69 20.53
CA GLU A 4 8.35 -1.76 19.64
C GLU A 4 7.20 -2.53 18.98
N ALA A 5 6.13 -2.80 19.71
CA ALA A 5 4.98 -3.54 19.19
C ALA A 5 4.20 -2.72 18.13
N ILE A 6 4.12 -1.40 18.33
CA ILE A 6 3.47 -0.49 17.38
C ILE A 6 4.29 -0.38 16.09
N ILE A 7 5.62 -0.26 16.21
CA ILE A 7 6.53 -0.21 15.05
C ILE A 7 6.37 -1.48 14.21
N MET A 8 6.40 -2.64 14.85
CA MET A 8 6.23 -3.93 14.16
C MET A 8 4.86 -4.03 13.47
N MET A 9 3.79 -3.58 14.12
CA MET A 9 2.44 -3.56 13.55
C MET A 9 2.37 -2.70 12.28
N ILE A 10 2.98 -1.51 12.29
CA ILE A 10 3.03 -0.63 11.12
C ILE A 10 3.82 -1.29 9.99
N ILE A 11 4.98 -1.86 10.28
CA ILE A 11 5.81 -2.56 9.30
C ILE A 11 5.03 -3.71 8.66
N SER A 12 4.38 -4.57 9.47
CA SER A 12 3.56 -5.67 8.95
C SER A 12 2.43 -5.16 8.06
N THR A 13 1.74 -4.08 8.46
CA THR A 13 0.66 -3.49 7.65
C THR A 13 1.18 -2.98 6.31
N VAL A 14 2.31 -2.27 6.31
CA VAL A 14 2.94 -1.76 5.08
C VAL A 14 3.49 -2.90 4.22
N LEU A 15 4.01 -3.99 4.79
CA LEU A 15 4.49 -5.14 4.00
C LEU A 15 3.34 -5.92 3.35
N LEU A 16 2.23 -6.12 4.08
CA LEU A 16 1.05 -6.81 3.56
C LEU A 16 0.35 -6.01 2.45
N TRP A 17 0.24 -4.69 2.63
CA TRP A 17 -0.59 -3.84 1.78
C TRP A 17 0.19 -2.85 0.90
N GLY A 18 1.50 -2.72 1.09
CA GLY A 18 2.33 -1.73 0.40
C GLY A 18 2.32 -1.91 -1.11
N GLY A 19 2.40 -3.16 -1.59
CA GLY A 19 2.28 -3.45 -3.02
C GLY A 19 0.93 -3.02 -3.60
N LEU A 20 -0.16 -3.22 -2.85
CA LEU A 20 -1.50 -2.80 -3.25
C LEU A 20 -1.63 -1.28 -3.28
N ILE A 21 -1.12 -0.58 -2.26
CA ILE A 21 -1.11 0.90 -2.23
C ILE A 21 -0.33 1.46 -3.42
N LEU A 22 0.85 0.89 -3.71
CA LEU A 22 1.65 1.29 -4.86
C LEU A 22 0.93 1.04 -6.19
N ALA A 23 0.25 -0.10 -6.35
CA ALA A 23 -0.54 -0.40 -7.53
C ALA A 23 -1.72 0.57 -7.70
N MET A 24 -2.44 0.90 -6.61
CA MET A 24 -3.51 1.90 -6.63
C MET A 24 -2.98 3.29 -7.03
N ILE A 25 -1.83 3.71 -6.50
CA ILE A 25 -1.19 4.97 -6.88
C ILE A 25 -0.77 4.94 -8.35
N HIS A 26 -0.21 3.83 -8.82
CA HIS A 26 0.21 3.67 -10.20
C HIS A 26 -0.97 3.80 -11.16
N LEU A 27 -2.06 3.07 -10.91
CA LEU A 27 -3.31 3.13 -11.69
C LEU A 27 -3.97 4.51 -11.63
N SER A 28 -3.95 5.17 -10.47
CA SER A 28 -4.51 6.53 -10.34
C SER A 28 -3.71 7.57 -11.14
N LYS A 29 -2.40 7.35 -11.32
CA LYS A 29 -1.51 8.24 -12.08
C LYS A 29 -1.47 7.92 -13.56
N HIS A 30 -1.64 6.66 -13.91
CA HIS A 30 -1.70 6.16 -15.28
C HIS A 30 -2.98 5.33 -15.40
N PRO A 31 -4.15 5.98 -15.46
CA PRO A 31 -5.39 5.27 -15.71
C PRO A 31 -5.27 4.60 -17.07
N ASP A 32 -5.50 3.29 -17.11
CA ASP A 32 -5.64 2.59 -18.39
C ASP A 32 -6.75 3.27 -19.17
N GLU A 33 -6.47 3.62 -20.43
CA GLU A 33 -7.50 4.16 -21.31
C GLU A 33 -8.60 3.10 -21.42
N PRO A 34 -9.87 3.45 -21.17
CA PRO A 34 -10.95 2.49 -21.28
C PRO A 34 -10.92 1.90 -22.70
N GLU A 35 -10.81 0.58 -22.77
CA GLU A 35 -10.92 -0.15 -24.04
C GLU A 35 -12.35 0.06 -24.57
N ASP A 36 -12.50 0.78 -25.69
CA ASP A 36 -13.78 1.04 -26.38
C ASP A 36 -14.50 -0.24 -26.84
#